data_AF-A0A0W0S4Q3-F1
#
_entry.id   AF-A0A0W0S4Q3-F1
#
_cell.length_a   1.000
_cell.length_b   1.000
_cell.length_c   1.000
_cell.angle_alpha   90.00
_cell.angle_beta   90.00
_cell.angle_gamma   90.00
#
_symmetry.space_group_name_H-M   'P 1'
#
loop_
_entity.id
_entity.type
_entity.pdbx_description
1 polymer ?
#
loop_
_entity_poly.entity_id
_entity_poly.type
_entity_poly.pdbx_seq_one_letter_code
_entity_poly.pdbx_strand_id
1 'polypeptide(L)'
;MIKLIVGTLLLCCAFLVSCTHIMSTQEKSKIAACQLSCENRATACKQTCRNNCPRCCQFSTKTTVTNYKHYKHEVCVKGDFLTLQLNSFRDPLQCRKTTCDCRADYQVCMQACSGMVYKDLRPVCP
;
A
#
# COMPACT_ATOMS: atom_id res chain seq x y z
N MET A 1 49.02 -23.25 -23.85
CA MET A 1 47.58 -22.97 -23.93
C MET A 1 46.84 -23.30 -22.63
N ILE A 2 46.96 -24.51 -22.06
CA ILE A 2 46.25 -24.91 -20.82
C ILE A 2 46.53 -23.96 -19.63
N LYS A 3 47.79 -23.56 -19.41
CA LYS A 3 48.16 -22.63 -18.33
C LYS A 3 47.53 -21.23 -18.46
N LEU A 4 47.25 -20.79 -19.70
CA LEU A 4 46.67 -19.48 -20.01
C LEU A 4 45.16 -19.49 -19.75
N ILE A 5 44.49 -20.59 -20.14
CA ILE A 5 43.06 -20.83 -19.89
C ILE A 5 42.78 -20.91 -18.38
N VAL A 6 43.60 -21.66 -17.64
CA VAL A 6 43.47 -21.80 -16.18
C VAL A 6 43.70 -20.47 -15.46
N GLY A 7 44.67 -19.66 -15.93
CA GLY A 7 44.90 -18.32 -15.40
C GLY A 7 43.72 -17.37 -15.59
N THR A 8 43.13 -17.35 -16.80
CA THR A 8 41.92 -16.53 -17.07
C THR A 8 40.69 -16.98 -16.27
N LEU A 9 40.54 -18.30 -16.04
CA LEU A 9 39.40 -18.84 -15.31
C LEU A 9 39.48 -18.49 -13.81
N LEU A 10 40.68 -18.55 -13.22
CA LEU A 10 40.94 -18.13 -11.83
C LEU A 10 40.71 -16.62 -11.63
N LEU A 11 41.15 -15.80 -12.58
CA LEU A 11 40.93 -14.36 -12.53
C LEU A 11 39.44 -14.01 -12.61
N CYS A 12 38.70 -14.68 -13.50
CA CYS A 12 37.26 -14.47 -13.65
C CYS A 12 36.48 -14.87 -12.38
N CYS A 13 36.85 -16.01 -11.76
CA CYS A 13 36.27 -16.41 -10.48
C CYS A 13 36.56 -15.41 -9.35
N ALA A 14 37.73 -14.79 -9.31
CA ALA A 14 38.06 -13.79 -8.29
C ALA A 14 37.20 -12.51 -8.42
N PHE A 15 36.88 -12.08 -9.64
CA PHE A 15 36.00 -10.93 -9.87
C PHE A 15 34.54 -11.20 -9.52
N LEU A 16 34.07 -12.46 -9.61
CA LEU A 16 32.69 -12.80 -9.25
C LEU A 16 32.43 -12.77 -7.73
N VAL A 17 33.45 -12.97 -6.89
CA VAL A 17 33.31 -12.90 -5.42
C VAL A 17 33.14 -11.45 -4.94
N SER A 18 33.56 -10.46 -5.72
CA SER A 18 33.47 -9.04 -5.36
C SER A 18 32.04 -8.47 -5.36
N CYS A 19 31.07 -9.20 -5.93
CA CYS A 19 29.68 -8.76 -6.05
C CYS A 19 28.74 -9.28 -4.95
N THR A 20 29.23 -10.10 -4.00
CA THR A 20 28.39 -10.55 -2.89
C THR A 20 28.40 -9.49 -1.79
N HIS A 21 27.38 -8.62 -1.77
CA HIS A 21 27.09 -7.78 -0.60
C HIS A 21 26.66 -8.68 0.56
N ILE A 22 27.61 -9.02 1.43
CA ILE A 22 27.33 -9.72 2.68
C ILE A 22 26.81 -8.68 3.68
N MET A 23 25.51 -8.72 3.97
CA MET A 23 24.95 -7.89 5.05
C MET A 23 25.64 -8.21 6.37
N SER A 24 26.07 -7.15 7.05
CA SER A 24 26.65 -7.25 8.39
C SER A 24 25.63 -7.77 9.40
N THR A 25 26.12 -8.39 10.48
CA THR A 25 25.28 -8.81 11.62
C THR A 25 24.53 -7.63 12.24
N GLN A 26 25.12 -6.43 12.20
CA GLN A 26 24.49 -5.20 12.68
C GLN A 26 23.34 -4.74 11.78
N GLU A 27 23.42 -4.93 10.46
CA GLU A 27 22.29 -4.63 9.56
C GLU A 27 21.16 -5.63 9.75
N LYS A 28 21.48 -6.92 9.93
CA LYS A 28 20.47 -7.94 10.24
C LYS A 28 19.72 -7.63 11.54
N SER A 29 20.42 -7.19 12.59
CA SER A 29 19.77 -6.83 13.85
C SER A 29 18.89 -5.57 13.73
N LYS A 30 19.31 -4.57 12.93
CA LYS A 30 18.49 -3.39 12.62
C LYS A 30 17.20 -3.74 11.89
N ILE A 31 17.27 -4.66 10.92
CA ILE A 31 16.06 -5.13 10.21
C ILE A 31 15.13 -5.88 11.16
N ALA A 32 15.66 -6.77 12.00
CA ALA A 32 14.85 -7.49 12.99
C ALA A 32 14.15 -6.54 13.97
N ALA A 33 14.86 -5.51 14.45
CA ALA A 33 14.28 -4.48 15.32
C ALA A 33 13.19 -3.67 14.60
N CYS A 34 13.38 -3.35 13.31
CA CYS A 34 12.37 -2.69 12.49
C CYS A 34 11.11 -3.56 12.33
N GLN A 35 11.28 -4.85 12.02
CA GLN A 35 10.17 -5.80 11.88
C GLN A 35 9.36 -5.91 13.17
N LEU A 36 10.03 -6.02 14.33
CA LEU A 36 9.38 -6.02 15.63
C LEU A 36 8.58 -4.72 15.89
N SER A 37 9.12 -3.57 15.48
CA SER A 37 8.40 -2.29 15.57
C SER A 37 7.12 -2.30 14.70
N CYS A 38 7.18 -2.86 13.49
CA CYS A 38 6.03 -3.00 12.61
C CYS A 38 4.94 -3.90 13.22
N GLU A 39 5.33 -5.01 13.85
CA GLU A 39 4.40 -5.91 14.55
C GLU A 39 3.67 -5.22 15.71
N ASN A 40 4.42 -4.46 16.52
CA ASN A 40 3.85 -3.69 17.64
C ASN A 40 2.86 -2.63 17.13
N ARG A 41 3.22 -1.90 16.06
CA ARG A 41 2.34 -0.91 15.43
C ARG A 41 1.09 -1.54 14.83
N ALA A 42 1.21 -2.70 14.20
CA ALA A 42 0.07 -3.43 13.65
C ALA A 42 -0.90 -3.88 14.74
N THR A 43 -0.37 -4.33 15.89
CA THR A 43 -1.17 -4.73 17.04
C THR A 43 -1.92 -3.55 17.63
N ALA A 44 -1.24 -2.42 17.85
CA ALA A 44 -1.87 -1.18 18.31
C ALA A 44 -2.94 -0.69 17.32
N CYS A 45 -2.65 -0.70 16.02
CA CYS A 45 -3.60 -0.34 14.98
C CYS A 45 -4.87 -1.19 15.04
N LYS A 46 -4.74 -2.52 15.21
CA LYS A 46 -5.90 -3.42 15.35
C LYS A 46 -6.74 -3.15 16.60
N GLN A 47 -6.11 -2.69 17.69
CA GLN A 47 -6.81 -2.36 18.94
C GLN A 47 -7.54 -1.01 18.86
N THR A 48 -6.94 -0.02 18.21
CA THR A 48 -7.48 1.35 18.15
C THR A 48 -8.46 1.53 16.98
N CYS A 49 -8.23 0.84 15.86
CA CYS A 49 -9.01 1.07 14.65
C CYS A 49 -10.43 0.48 14.74
N ARG A 50 -11.44 1.34 14.84
CA ARG A 50 -12.87 0.95 14.82
C ARG A 50 -13.47 0.89 13.41
N ASN A 51 -12.95 1.70 12.49
CA ASN A 51 -13.44 1.81 11.11
C ASN A 51 -12.48 1.10 10.14
N ASN A 52 -12.85 -0.11 9.74
CA ASN A 52 -12.18 -0.83 8.66
C ASN A 52 -12.63 -0.28 7.29
N CYS A 53 -11.76 -0.37 6.28
CA CYS A 53 -12.07 0.02 4.89
C CYS A 53 -13.44 -0.48 4.39
N PRO A 54 -13.85 -1.75 4.63
CA PRO A 54 -15.13 -2.26 4.14
C PRO A 54 -16.36 -1.49 4.66
N ARG A 55 -16.40 -1.17 5.96
CA ARG A 55 -17.52 -0.41 6.54
C ARG A 55 -17.57 1.02 6.02
N CYS A 56 -16.41 1.65 5.84
CA CYS A 56 -16.37 2.98 5.24
C CYS A 56 -16.85 2.95 3.79
N CYS A 57 -16.39 1.99 2.99
CA CYS A 57 -16.83 1.86 1.60
C CYS A 57 -18.35 1.66 1.52
N GLN A 58 -18.91 0.81 2.39
CA GLN A 58 -20.35 0.61 2.46
C GLN A 58 -21.10 1.90 2.82
N PHE A 59 -20.60 2.66 3.81
CA PHE A 59 -21.17 3.94 4.21
C PHE A 59 -21.06 5.01 3.11
N SER A 60 -19.90 5.11 2.46
CA SER A 60 -19.64 6.02 1.35
C SER A 60 -20.57 5.72 0.17
N THR A 61 -20.71 4.45 -0.24
CA THR A 61 -21.66 4.03 -1.28
C THR A 61 -23.09 4.39 -0.92
N LYS A 62 -23.53 4.13 0.33
CA LYS A 62 -24.88 4.48 0.77
C LYS A 62 -25.13 5.99 0.70
N THR A 63 -24.13 6.79 1.08
CA THR A 63 -24.18 8.26 1.04
C THR A 63 -24.25 8.76 -0.40
N THR A 64 -23.39 8.25 -1.29
CA THR A 64 -23.41 8.55 -2.73
C THR A 64 -24.76 8.25 -3.37
N VAL A 65 -25.36 7.09 -3.08
CA VAL A 65 -26.70 6.74 -3.58
C VAL A 65 -27.77 7.69 -3.07
N THR A 66 -27.70 8.09 -1.80
CA THR A 66 -28.65 9.03 -1.20
C THR A 66 -28.56 10.39 -1.86
N ASN A 67 -27.35 10.93 -2.03
CA ASN A 67 -27.10 12.21 -2.67
C ASN A 67 -27.56 12.21 -4.14
N TYR A 68 -27.29 11.13 -4.86
CA TYR A 68 -27.75 10.99 -6.25
C TYR A 68 -29.27 10.95 -6.37
N LYS A 69 -29.97 10.26 -5.45
CA LYS A 69 -31.44 10.27 -5.41
C LYS A 69 -31.99 11.66 -5.13
N HIS A 70 -31.37 12.40 -4.20
CA HIS A 70 -31.74 13.79 -3.92
C HIS A 70 -31.58 14.66 -5.16
N TYR A 71 -30.43 14.57 -5.82
CA TYR A 71 -30.17 15.29 -7.07
C TYR A 71 -31.19 14.96 -8.16
N LYS A 72 -31.53 13.68 -8.38
CA LYS A 72 -32.58 13.32 -9.36
C LYS A 72 -33.92 13.97 -9.04
N HIS A 73 -34.27 14.01 -7.75
CA HIS A 73 -35.49 14.65 -7.32
C HIS A 73 -35.46 16.16 -7.61
N GLU A 74 -34.34 16.83 -7.31
CA GLU A 74 -34.17 18.25 -7.62
C GLU A 74 -34.23 18.54 -9.12
N VAL A 75 -33.56 17.73 -9.96
CA VAL A 75 -33.63 17.86 -11.43
C VAL A 75 -35.06 17.70 -11.93
N CYS A 76 -35.79 16.72 -11.40
CA CYS A 76 -37.20 16.48 -11.75
C CYS A 76 -38.09 17.68 -11.39
N VAL A 77 -37.88 18.29 -10.22
CA VAL A 77 -38.69 19.41 -9.73
C VAL A 77 -38.31 20.75 -10.38
N LYS A 78 -37.01 20.99 -10.61
CA LYS A 78 -36.49 22.28 -11.13
C LYS A 78 -36.40 22.32 -12.65
N GLY A 79 -36.41 21.17 -13.34
CA GLY A 79 -36.27 21.08 -14.80
C GLY A 79 -34.84 21.29 -15.30
N ASP A 80 -33.83 21.04 -14.46
CA ASP A 80 -32.42 21.22 -14.83
C ASP A 80 -31.96 20.24 -15.94
N PHE A 81 -31.05 20.70 -16.81
CA PHE A 81 -30.56 19.92 -17.96
C PHE A 81 -29.25 19.14 -17.70
N LEU A 82 -28.53 19.47 -16.62
CA LEU A 82 -27.30 18.77 -16.29
C LEU A 82 -27.66 17.33 -15.91
N THR A 83 -26.99 16.33 -16.50
CA THR A 83 -27.17 14.90 -16.16
C THR A 83 -25.88 14.36 -15.53
N LEU A 84 -25.79 14.41 -14.21
CA LEU A 84 -24.68 13.85 -13.45
C LEU A 84 -24.90 12.35 -13.23
N GLN A 85 -23.81 11.59 -13.30
CA GLN A 85 -23.84 10.15 -13.04
C GLN A 85 -23.65 9.87 -11.54
N LEU A 86 -24.05 8.68 -11.09
CA LEU A 86 -23.91 8.25 -9.69
C LEU A 86 -22.48 8.46 -9.14
N ASN A 87 -21.47 8.14 -9.95
CA ASN A 87 -20.07 8.24 -9.55
C ASN A 87 -19.59 9.70 -9.37
N SER A 88 -20.29 10.70 -9.92
CA SER A 88 -20.00 12.11 -9.70
C SER A 88 -20.25 12.55 -8.25
N PHE A 89 -21.04 11.78 -7.49
CA PHE A 89 -21.34 12.01 -6.07
C PHE A 89 -20.47 11.17 -5.13
N ARG A 90 -19.45 10.48 -5.66
CA ARG A 90 -18.52 9.65 -4.89
C ARG A 90 -17.23 10.42 -4.65
N ASP A 91 -16.87 10.64 -3.39
CA ASP A 91 -15.54 11.13 -3.03
C ASP A 91 -14.58 9.93 -2.90
N PRO A 92 -13.62 9.75 -3.84
CA PRO A 92 -12.70 8.62 -3.82
C PRO A 92 -11.69 8.68 -2.66
N LEU A 93 -11.53 9.85 -2.01
CA LEU A 93 -10.61 10.05 -0.89
C LEU A 93 -11.28 9.94 0.49
N GLN A 94 -12.62 9.88 0.54
CA GLN A 94 -13.39 9.91 1.78
C GLN A 94 -12.98 8.79 2.74
N CYS A 95 -12.82 7.57 2.23
CA CYS A 95 -12.34 6.43 3.02
C CYS A 95 -10.82 6.41 3.18
N ARG A 96 -10.07 6.87 2.18
CA ARG A 96 -8.59 6.90 2.24
C ARG A 96 -8.03 7.77 3.38
N LYS A 97 -8.75 8.82 3.80
CA LYS A 97 -8.35 9.71 4.90
C LYS A 97 -8.77 9.21 6.29
N THR A 98 -9.78 8.35 6.38
CA THR A 98 -10.49 8.05 7.64
C THR A 98 -10.40 6.59 8.10
N THR A 99 -9.86 5.69 7.27
CA THR A 99 -9.79 4.27 7.58
C THR A 99 -8.36 3.82 7.81
N CYS A 100 -8.15 3.04 8.88
CA CYS A 100 -6.88 2.38 9.14
C CYS A 100 -6.91 1.00 8.47
N ASP A 101 -6.17 0.85 7.38
CA ASP A 101 -5.87 -0.46 6.80
C ASP A 101 -4.60 -0.99 7.47
N CYS A 102 -4.77 -1.49 8.70
CA CYS A 102 -3.65 -2.00 9.50
C CYS A 102 -2.86 -3.12 8.79
N ARG A 103 -3.48 -3.82 7.84
CA ARG A 103 -2.83 -4.87 7.05
C ARG A 103 -1.95 -4.26 5.96
N ALA A 104 -2.48 -3.33 5.18
CA ALA A 104 -1.70 -2.63 4.16
C ALA A 104 -0.56 -1.83 4.79
N ASP A 105 -0.82 -1.13 5.89
CA ASP A 105 0.19 -0.36 6.63
C ASP A 105 1.30 -1.27 7.19
N TYR A 106 0.94 -2.44 7.71
CA TYR A 106 1.92 -3.44 8.14
C TYR A 106 2.78 -3.95 6.99
N GLN A 107 2.19 -4.27 5.84
CA GLN A 107 2.92 -4.74 4.66
C GLN A 107 3.90 -3.69 4.15
N VAL A 108 3.48 -2.42 4.08
CA VAL A 108 4.34 -1.30 3.70
C VAL A 108 5.46 -1.10 4.73
N CYS A 109 5.17 -1.23 6.02
CA CYS A 109 6.16 -1.15 7.09
C CYS A 109 7.24 -2.24 6.95
N MET A 110 6.83 -3.49 6.73
CA MET A 110 7.76 -4.62 6.55
C MET A 110 8.62 -4.45 5.30
N GLN A 111 8.04 -3.96 4.20
CA GLN A 111 8.76 -3.62 2.97
C GLN A 111 9.80 -2.52 3.20
N ALA A 112 9.44 -1.48 3.96
CA ALA A 112 10.36 -0.40 4.32
C ALA A 112 11.55 -0.91 5.15
N CYS A 113 11.35 -1.90 6.02
CA CYS A 113 12.45 -2.53 6.76
C CYS A 113 13.47 -3.23 5.85
N SER A 114 13.06 -3.70 4.68
CA SER A 114 13.96 -4.29 3.67
C SER A 114 14.55 -3.27 2.68
N GLY A 115 14.27 -1.97 2.85
CA GLY A 115 14.83 -0.89 2.03
C GLY A 115 14.12 -0.67 0.69
N MET A 116 13.01 -1.36 0.41
CA MET A 116 12.23 -1.19 -0.82
C MET A 116 10.74 -1.16 -0.51
N VAL A 117 10.06 -0.07 -0.85
CA VAL A 117 8.60 0.07 -0.69
C VAL A 117 7.93 0.00 -2.06
N TYR A 118 7.09 -1.02 -2.27
CA TYR A 118 6.26 -1.14 -3.46
C TYR A 118 4.87 -0.60 -3.13
N LYS A 119 4.63 0.66 -3.50
CA LYS A 119 3.34 1.32 -3.27
C LYS A 119 2.45 1.21 -4.49
N ASP A 120 1.47 0.31 -4.44
CA ASP A 120 0.43 0.21 -5.45
C ASP A 120 -0.76 1.11 -5.06
N LEU A 121 -1.06 2.13 -5.86
CA LEU A 121 -2.16 3.06 -5.60
C LEU A 121 -3.49 2.44 -6.06
N ARG A 122 -3.97 1.46 -5.31
CA ARG A 122 -5.29 0.87 -5.58
C ARG A 122 -6.42 1.71 -4.98
N PRO A 123 -7.57 1.79 -5.65
CA PRO A 123 -8.76 2.39 -5.06
C PRO A 123 -9.16 1.60 -3.80
N VAL A 124 -9.39 2.33 -2.70
CA VAL A 124 -9.76 1.75 -1.39
C VAL A 124 -11.13 1.06 -1.45
N CYS A 125 -12.01 1.56 -2.32
CA CYS A 125 -13.36 1.06 -2.51
C CYS A 125 -13.56 0.67 -3.98
N PRO A 126 -14.12 -0.50 -4.28
CA PRO A 126 -14.46 -0.92 -5.66
C PRO A 126 -15.50 0.01 -6.29
#